data_AF-A0A8C8FVG5-F1
#
_entry.id   AF-A0A8C8FVG5-F1
#
_cell.length_a   1.000
_cell.length_b   1.000
_cell.length_c   1.000
_cell.angle_alpha   90.00
_cell.angle_beta   90.00
_cell.angle_gamma   90.00
#
_symmetry.space_group_name_H-M   'P 1'
#
loop_
_entity.id
_entity.type
_entity.pdbx_description
1 polymer ?
#
loop_
_entity_poly.entity_id
_entity_poly.type
_entity_poly.pdbx_seq_one_letter_code
_entity_poly.pdbx_strand_id
1 'polypeptide(L)'
;MSLLYSSVSNIDHVVLDEDNSGSRRLQNLWRDSREEALGEYYMRKYAKQSGNDFPGGSEELSDDITQQQLLPGVKDPNLWTVKCKIGEERATAIALMRKFIAYQFTETPLQIKSVVAPEHVKGYIYVESYKQTHVKAAIDGIGNLRMGFWNQQMVPIKEMTDVLKVVKEVTNLKPKSWVRLKRGLYKDDIAQVDYVEPSQNTISLKMIPRIDLDRIKARMSMKDWFAKRKKFKRPTQRLFDAEKIRSLGGDVSHDGDFMIFEANRYSRKGFLFKSFAMSAVITEGVKPTLSELEKFEDQPEGIDLEALSKVHYNFCILSIHF
;
A
#
# COMPACT_ATOMS: atom_id res chain seq x y z
N MET A 1 -26.80 -57.38 88.31
CA MET A 1 -25.70 -56.57 88.89
C MET A 1 -25.50 -55.39 87.93
N SER A 2 -26.29 -54.34 88.06
CA SER A 2 -25.91 -53.04 88.65
C SER A 2 -24.70 -52.38 87.94
N LEU A 3 -24.93 -51.30 87.15
CA LEU A 3 -24.74 -49.87 87.51
C LEU A 3 -23.24 -49.46 87.46
N LEU A 4 -22.71 -48.36 86.88
CA LEU A 4 -23.15 -47.02 86.45
C LEU A 4 -22.02 -46.30 85.62
N TYR A 5 -22.45 -45.31 84.82
CA TYR A 5 -21.91 -43.92 84.59
C TYR A 5 -20.64 -43.54 83.79
N SER A 6 -20.86 -42.53 82.90
CA SER A 6 -20.14 -41.23 82.69
C SER A 6 -20.01 -40.88 81.18
N SER A 7 -20.95 -40.12 80.58
CA SER A 7 -20.96 -38.64 80.33
C SER A 7 -20.22 -38.17 79.03
N VAL A 8 -20.93 -37.94 77.90
CA VAL A 8 -21.36 -36.65 77.28
C VAL A 8 -20.30 -35.83 76.49
N SER A 9 -20.64 -35.58 75.20
CA SER A 9 -20.38 -34.46 74.26
C SER A 9 -18.98 -34.18 73.66
N ASN A 10 -18.84 -34.17 72.31
CA ASN A 10 -19.13 -33.00 71.46
C ASN A 10 -18.95 -33.30 69.95
N ILE A 11 -19.94 -32.86 69.17
CA ILE A 11 -19.97 -32.77 67.71
C ILE A 11 -19.49 -31.36 67.36
N ASP A 12 -18.48 -31.24 66.50
CA ASP A 12 -18.19 -29.99 65.80
C ASP A 12 -18.25 -30.24 64.29
N HIS A 13 -19.47 -30.27 63.77
CA HIS A 13 -19.74 -30.02 62.35
C HIS A 13 -19.97 -28.51 62.22
N VAL A 14 -18.97 -27.80 61.71
CA VAL A 14 -19.10 -26.36 61.44
C VAL A 14 -20.02 -26.20 60.23
N VAL A 15 -21.26 -25.81 60.50
CA VAL A 15 -22.20 -25.19 59.56
C VAL A 15 -22.08 -23.67 59.74
N LEU A 16 -22.62 -22.92 58.77
CA LEU A 16 -22.96 -21.49 58.72
C LEU A 16 -21.99 -20.69 57.80
N ASP A 17 -22.44 -19.95 56.78
CA ASP A 17 -23.78 -19.64 56.28
C ASP A 17 -23.64 -19.20 54.81
N GLU A 18 -24.26 -19.92 53.87
CA GLU A 18 -24.57 -19.32 52.57
C GLU A 18 -25.73 -18.36 52.79
N ASP A 19 -25.43 -17.08 52.58
CA ASP A 19 -26.35 -15.96 52.71
C ASP A 19 -27.48 -16.04 51.65
N ASN A 20 -28.44 -16.96 51.89
CA ASN A 20 -29.55 -17.30 51.01
C ASN A 20 -30.67 -16.23 51.02
N SER A 21 -30.35 -15.03 51.50
CA SER A 21 -31.28 -13.89 51.56
C SER A 21 -31.42 -13.22 50.19
N GLY A 22 -30.34 -13.13 49.40
CA GLY A 22 -30.34 -12.49 48.08
C GLY A 22 -31.02 -13.33 46.99
N SER A 23 -30.76 -14.64 46.96
CA SER A 23 -31.29 -15.54 45.92
C SER A 23 -32.81 -15.73 46.04
N ARG A 24 -33.32 -15.87 47.27
CA ARG A 24 -34.77 -15.93 47.53
C ARG A 24 -35.49 -14.63 47.22
N ARG A 25 -34.84 -13.47 47.43
CA ARG A 25 -35.40 -12.16 47.09
C ARG A 25 -35.53 -11.98 45.58
N LEU A 26 -34.53 -12.42 44.83
CA LEU A 26 -34.56 -12.43 43.36
C LEU A 26 -35.68 -13.36 42.87
N GLN A 27 -35.76 -14.58 43.40
CA GLN A 27 -36.76 -15.57 42.98
C GLN A 27 -38.20 -15.15 43.29
N ASN A 28 -38.43 -14.42 44.38
CA ASN A 28 -39.73 -13.80 44.66
C ASN A 28 -40.04 -12.61 43.74
N LEU A 29 -39.02 -11.87 43.27
CA LEU A 29 -39.19 -10.76 42.31
C LEU A 29 -39.54 -11.27 40.91
N TRP A 30 -39.06 -12.45 40.52
CA TRP A 30 -39.42 -13.11 39.25
C TRP A 30 -40.86 -13.63 39.23
N ARG A 31 -41.47 -13.88 40.39
CA ARG A 31 -42.83 -14.46 40.50
C ARG A 31 -43.95 -13.41 40.53
N ASP A 32 -43.65 -12.21 41.02
CA ASP A 32 -44.55 -11.05 40.92
C ASP A 32 -44.17 -10.25 39.68
N SER A 33 -45.07 -10.21 38.68
CA SER A 33 -44.87 -9.56 37.38
C SER A 33 -44.73 -8.03 37.46
N ARG A 34 -43.66 -7.52 38.08
CA ARG A 34 -43.29 -6.10 38.11
C ARG A 34 -41.97 -5.92 37.39
N GLU A 35 -42.04 -5.88 36.06
CA GLU A 35 -40.91 -5.62 35.14
C GLU A 35 -40.11 -4.37 35.55
N GLU A 36 -40.77 -3.38 36.15
CA GLU A 36 -40.17 -2.14 36.63
C GLU A 36 -39.14 -2.36 37.77
N ALA A 37 -39.39 -3.31 38.67
CA ALA A 37 -38.48 -3.60 39.79
C ALA A 37 -37.24 -4.40 39.35
N LEU A 38 -37.39 -5.25 38.32
CA LEU A 38 -36.28 -5.94 37.65
C LEU A 38 -35.43 -4.92 36.88
N GLY A 39 -36.06 -3.99 36.18
CA GLY A 39 -35.40 -2.88 35.48
C GLY A 39 -34.54 -2.02 36.42
N GLU A 40 -35.07 -1.61 37.57
CA GLU A 40 -34.31 -0.85 38.58
C GLU A 40 -33.11 -1.63 39.15
N TYR A 41 -33.24 -2.94 39.36
CA TYR A 41 -32.15 -3.77 39.86
C TYR A 41 -31.01 -3.86 38.84
N TYR A 42 -31.33 -4.08 37.56
CA TYR A 42 -30.33 -4.09 36.49
C TYR A 42 -29.69 -2.71 36.30
N MET A 43 -30.49 -1.64 36.28
CA MET A 43 -29.99 -0.26 36.21
C MET A 43 -29.04 0.05 37.37
N ARG A 44 -29.39 -0.29 38.60
CA ARG A 44 -28.56 0.02 39.78
C ARG A 44 -27.26 -0.81 39.82
N LYS A 45 -27.25 -2.01 39.24
CA LYS A 45 -26.09 -2.91 39.19
C LYS A 45 -25.09 -2.53 38.11
N TYR A 46 -25.56 -2.04 36.95
CA TYR A 46 -24.70 -1.66 35.83
C TYR A 46 -24.39 -0.15 35.74
N ALA A 47 -25.22 0.72 36.34
CA ALA A 47 -24.98 2.17 36.34
C ALA A 47 -23.79 2.62 37.20
N LYS A 48 -23.29 1.79 38.13
CA LYS A 48 -22.11 2.14 38.96
C LYS A 48 -20.76 1.81 38.33
N GLN A 49 -20.72 1.24 37.12
CA GLN A 49 -19.48 0.97 36.39
C GLN A 49 -19.33 1.81 35.12
N SER A 50 -20.38 2.53 34.71
CA SER A 50 -20.41 3.44 33.57
C SER A 50 -20.44 4.89 34.05
N GLY A 51 -19.32 5.35 34.60
CA GLY A 51 -19.08 6.75 34.95
C GLY A 51 -18.04 7.36 34.03
N ASN A 52 -18.30 7.42 32.72
CA ASN A 52 -17.67 8.39 31.84
C ASN A 52 -18.59 8.64 30.64
N ASP A 53 -19.43 9.66 30.77
CA ASP A 53 -20.33 10.15 29.74
C ASP A 53 -19.54 10.75 28.55
N PHE A 54 -19.80 10.22 27.36
CA PHE A 54 -19.72 10.98 26.11
C PHE A 54 -21.03 10.72 25.34
N PRO A 55 -21.88 11.74 25.15
CA PRO A 55 -23.13 11.57 24.42
C PRO A 55 -22.93 11.92 22.94
N GLY A 56 -22.96 10.91 22.07
CA GLY A 56 -23.05 11.12 20.62
C GLY A 56 -22.64 9.91 19.79
N GLY A 57 -23.60 9.29 19.11
CA GLY A 57 -23.35 8.43 17.94
C GLY A 57 -23.24 6.94 18.22
N SER A 58 -24.38 6.26 18.28
CA SER A 58 -24.49 4.80 18.18
C SER A 58 -24.34 4.32 16.73
N GLU A 59 -23.25 4.69 16.07
CA GLU A 59 -22.89 4.21 14.71
C GLU A 59 -21.36 4.12 14.61
N GLU A 60 -20.78 3.09 15.22
CA GLU A 60 -19.50 2.47 14.85
C GLU A 60 -19.14 1.52 15.99
N LEU A 61 -19.60 0.25 15.91
CA LEU A 61 -18.81 -0.81 16.54
C LEU A 61 -17.41 -0.67 15.93
N SER A 62 -16.41 -0.36 16.75
CA SER A 62 -15.03 -0.13 16.28
C SER A 62 -14.63 -1.23 15.29
N ASP A 63 -14.14 -0.86 14.11
CA ASP A 63 -13.76 -1.79 13.03
C ASP A 63 -12.87 -2.96 13.49
N ASP A 64 -12.12 -2.76 14.58
CA ASP A 64 -11.31 -3.81 15.21
C ASP A 64 -12.16 -4.97 15.77
N ILE A 65 -13.32 -4.68 16.36
CA ILE A 65 -14.23 -5.69 16.91
C ILE A 65 -14.95 -6.44 15.78
N THR A 66 -15.30 -5.76 14.69
CA THR A 66 -15.92 -6.40 13.52
C THR A 66 -14.92 -7.28 12.75
N GLN A 67 -13.66 -6.84 12.62
CA GLN A 67 -12.59 -7.62 11.98
C GLN A 67 -12.20 -8.88 12.76
N GLN A 68 -12.27 -8.87 14.10
CA GLN A 68 -11.99 -10.06 14.91
C GLN A 68 -13.02 -11.18 14.70
N GLN A 69 -14.27 -10.85 14.37
CA GLN A 69 -15.31 -11.85 14.07
C GLN A 69 -15.12 -12.53 12.70
N LEU A 70 -14.30 -11.94 11.82
CA LEU A 70 -14.06 -12.42 10.45
C LEU A 70 -12.79 -13.28 10.33
N LEU A 71 -12.15 -13.63 11.45
CA LEU A 71 -10.98 -14.49 11.46
C LEU A 71 -11.36 -15.94 11.11
N PRO A 72 -10.50 -16.65 10.36
CA PRO A 72 -10.78 -18.03 9.96
C PRO A 72 -10.87 -18.95 11.18
N GLY A 73 -11.99 -19.67 11.27
CA GLY A 73 -12.26 -20.69 12.28
C GLY A 73 -12.02 -22.12 11.77
N VAL A 74 -12.11 -23.10 12.67
CA VAL A 74 -11.87 -24.52 12.39
C VAL A 74 -12.89 -25.13 11.40
N LYS A 75 -14.04 -24.47 11.22
CA LYS A 75 -15.10 -24.91 10.30
C LYS A 75 -14.94 -24.33 8.88
N ASP A 76 -14.04 -23.37 8.71
CA ASP A 76 -13.84 -22.70 7.44
C ASP A 76 -12.93 -23.53 6.53
N PRO A 77 -13.05 -23.38 5.20
CA PRO A 77 -12.16 -24.06 4.27
C PRO A 77 -10.70 -23.61 4.47
N ASN A 78 -9.78 -24.56 4.32
CA ASN A 78 -8.35 -24.28 4.43
C ASN A 78 -7.83 -23.60 3.15
N LEU A 79 -6.75 -22.85 3.29
CA LEU A 79 -6.02 -22.27 2.18
C LEU A 79 -4.81 -23.14 1.82
N TRP A 80 -4.60 -23.43 0.54
CA TRP A 80 -3.53 -24.30 0.04
C TRP A 80 -2.62 -23.53 -0.91
N THR A 81 -1.32 -23.61 -0.69
CA THR A 81 -0.30 -23.07 -1.60
C THR A 81 -0.06 -24.03 -2.76
N VAL A 82 -0.02 -23.50 -3.97
CA VAL A 82 0.28 -24.24 -5.19
C VAL A 82 1.35 -23.48 -5.98
N LYS A 83 2.45 -24.17 -6.32
CA LYS A 83 3.49 -23.60 -7.17
C LYS A 83 2.94 -23.29 -8.56
N CYS A 84 3.17 -22.06 -9.01
CA CYS A 84 2.74 -21.54 -10.30
C CYS A 84 3.96 -21.06 -11.10
N LYS A 85 3.85 -21.11 -12.43
CA LYS A 85 4.82 -20.46 -13.32
C LYS A 85 4.88 -18.95 -12.99
N ILE A 86 6.09 -18.45 -12.72
CA ILE A 86 6.33 -17.05 -12.35
C ILE A 86 5.83 -16.11 -13.45
N GLY A 87 5.04 -15.10 -13.06
CA GLY A 87 4.46 -14.10 -13.96
C GLY A 87 3.14 -14.50 -14.60
N GLU A 88 2.67 -15.73 -14.38
CA GLU A 88 1.42 -16.27 -14.92
C GLU A 88 0.33 -16.45 -13.85
N GLU A 89 0.55 -15.96 -12.62
CA GLU A 89 -0.32 -16.19 -11.46
C GLU A 89 -1.73 -15.64 -11.70
N ARG A 90 -1.82 -14.38 -12.16
CA ARG A 90 -3.10 -13.72 -12.50
C ARG A 90 -3.82 -14.44 -13.63
N ALA A 91 -3.11 -14.78 -14.71
CA ALA A 91 -3.70 -15.49 -15.84
C ALA A 91 -4.20 -16.89 -15.42
N THR A 92 -3.48 -17.56 -14.53
CA THR A 92 -3.81 -18.88 -14.00
C THR A 92 -5.03 -18.84 -13.08
N ALA A 93 -5.16 -17.82 -12.22
CA ALA A 93 -6.36 -17.62 -11.41
C ALA A 93 -7.61 -17.42 -12.30
N ILE A 94 -7.50 -16.62 -13.36
CA ILE A 94 -8.58 -16.42 -14.35
C ILE A 94 -8.89 -17.74 -15.08
N ALA A 95 -7.89 -18.53 -15.44
CA ALA A 95 -8.08 -19.83 -16.08
C ALA A 95 -8.82 -20.82 -15.16
N LEU A 96 -8.47 -20.86 -13.87
CA LEU A 96 -9.17 -21.65 -12.86
C LEU A 96 -10.63 -21.19 -12.69
N MET A 97 -10.87 -19.87 -12.67
CA MET A 97 -12.24 -19.32 -12.61
C MET A 97 -13.07 -19.77 -13.82
N ARG A 98 -12.51 -19.70 -15.03
CA ARG A 98 -13.16 -20.19 -16.25
C ARG A 98 -13.44 -21.69 -16.19
N LYS A 99 -12.47 -22.48 -15.70
CA LYS A 99 -12.63 -23.93 -15.50
C LYS A 99 -13.74 -24.24 -14.50
N PHE A 100 -13.81 -23.51 -13.39
CA PHE A 100 -14.88 -23.64 -12.39
C PHE A 100 -16.26 -23.43 -13.01
N ILE A 101 -16.44 -22.34 -13.75
CA ILE A 101 -17.70 -21.99 -14.43
C ILE A 101 -18.08 -23.07 -15.47
N ALA A 102 -17.11 -23.58 -16.23
CA ALA A 102 -17.36 -24.59 -17.26
C ALA A 102 -17.80 -25.95 -16.68
N TYR A 103 -17.28 -26.33 -15.51
CA TYR A 103 -17.53 -27.64 -14.91
C TYR A 103 -18.69 -27.65 -13.90
N GLN A 104 -19.23 -26.49 -13.50
CA GLN A 104 -20.20 -26.40 -12.39
C GLN A 104 -21.50 -27.21 -12.60
N PHE A 105 -21.91 -27.45 -13.86
CA PHE A 105 -23.11 -28.23 -14.21
C PHE A 105 -22.76 -29.57 -14.87
N THR A 106 -21.53 -30.05 -14.69
CA THR A 106 -21.09 -31.37 -15.17
C THR A 106 -21.16 -32.39 -14.04
N GLU A 107 -20.94 -33.67 -14.37
CA GLU A 107 -20.83 -34.73 -13.36
C GLU A 107 -19.59 -34.59 -12.45
N THR A 108 -18.62 -33.76 -12.85
CA THR A 108 -17.34 -33.58 -12.13
C THR A 108 -17.09 -32.10 -11.77
N PRO A 109 -17.96 -31.48 -10.95
CA PRO A 109 -17.79 -30.09 -10.56
C PRO A 109 -16.56 -29.87 -9.67
N LEU A 110 -15.95 -28.70 -9.79
CA LEU A 110 -14.82 -28.33 -8.94
C LEU A 110 -15.29 -27.99 -7.51
N GLN A 111 -14.58 -28.52 -6.51
CA GLN A 111 -14.94 -28.38 -5.09
C GLN A 111 -14.10 -27.32 -4.34
N ILE A 112 -13.36 -26.50 -5.09
CA ILE A 112 -12.64 -25.33 -4.56
C ILE A 112 -13.64 -24.19 -4.31
N LYS A 113 -13.32 -23.28 -3.40
CA LYS A 113 -14.17 -22.13 -3.03
C LYS A 113 -13.70 -20.83 -3.67
N SER A 114 -12.40 -20.57 -3.61
CA SER A 114 -11.78 -19.42 -4.23
C SER A 114 -10.33 -19.71 -4.65
N VAL A 115 -9.78 -18.80 -5.44
CA VAL A 115 -8.37 -18.77 -5.82
C VAL A 115 -7.86 -17.35 -5.62
N VAL A 116 -6.74 -17.21 -4.92
CA VAL A 116 -6.12 -15.92 -4.60
C VAL A 116 -4.73 -15.88 -5.25
N ALA A 117 -4.46 -14.78 -5.96
CA ALA A 117 -3.17 -14.49 -6.57
C ALA A 117 -2.73 -13.07 -6.18
N PRO A 118 -2.13 -12.88 -4.99
CA PRO A 118 -1.68 -11.57 -4.53
C PRO A 118 -0.58 -11.01 -5.45
N GLU A 119 -0.64 -9.71 -5.78
CA GLU A 119 0.27 -9.10 -6.76
C GLU A 119 1.75 -9.07 -6.32
N HIS A 120 1.99 -9.08 -5.01
CA HIS A 120 3.33 -9.09 -4.42
C HIS A 120 3.94 -10.50 -4.34
N VAL A 121 3.15 -11.56 -4.51
CA VAL A 121 3.63 -12.95 -4.44
C VAL A 121 3.91 -13.47 -5.84
N LYS A 122 5.14 -13.98 -6.05
CA LYS A 122 5.58 -14.52 -7.34
C LYS A 122 5.84 -16.02 -7.24
N GLY A 123 5.39 -16.77 -8.25
CA GLY A 123 5.59 -18.20 -8.37
C GLY A 123 4.62 -19.08 -7.58
N TYR A 124 3.58 -18.49 -6.97
CA TYR A 124 2.59 -19.21 -6.17
C TYR A 124 1.20 -18.65 -6.36
N ILE A 125 0.20 -19.51 -6.23
CA ILE A 125 -1.21 -19.13 -6.03
C ILE A 125 -1.72 -19.82 -4.78
N TYR A 126 -2.81 -19.30 -4.22
CA TYR A 126 -3.50 -19.88 -3.09
C TYR A 126 -4.87 -20.37 -3.53
N VAL A 127 -5.24 -21.57 -3.12
CA VAL A 127 -6.53 -22.21 -3.47
C VAL A 127 -7.26 -22.57 -2.19
N GLU A 128 -8.47 -22.07 -2.03
CA GLU A 128 -9.30 -22.32 -0.86
C GLU A 128 -10.12 -23.60 -1.06
N SER A 129 -9.95 -24.59 -0.17
CA SER A 129 -10.75 -25.82 -0.17
C SER A 129 -10.64 -26.60 1.14
N TYR A 130 -11.66 -27.39 1.45
CA TYR A 130 -11.69 -28.26 2.63
C TYR A 130 -10.65 -29.39 2.58
N LYS A 131 -10.33 -29.92 1.39
CA LYS A 131 -9.45 -31.09 1.23
C LYS A 131 -8.40 -30.85 0.16
N GLN A 132 -7.19 -31.35 0.40
CA GLN A 132 -6.10 -31.32 -0.58
C GLN A 132 -6.49 -31.97 -1.91
N THR A 133 -7.26 -33.07 -1.86
CA THR A 133 -7.71 -33.80 -3.05
C THR A 133 -8.57 -32.95 -3.98
N HIS A 134 -9.36 -32.02 -3.44
CA HIS A 134 -10.17 -31.10 -4.24
C HIS A 134 -9.30 -30.08 -4.98
N VAL A 135 -8.23 -29.60 -4.33
CA VAL A 135 -7.22 -28.74 -4.96
C VAL A 135 -6.53 -29.48 -6.10
N LYS A 136 -6.07 -30.71 -5.84
CA LYS A 136 -5.40 -31.54 -6.83
C LYS A 136 -6.26 -31.79 -8.07
N ALA A 137 -7.55 -32.10 -7.89
CA ALA A 137 -8.50 -32.26 -8.99
C ALA A 137 -8.74 -30.94 -9.77
N ALA A 138 -8.82 -29.80 -9.06
CA ALA A 138 -9.05 -28.51 -9.69
C ALA A 138 -7.87 -28.05 -10.57
N ILE A 139 -6.63 -28.28 -10.13
CA ILE A 139 -5.43 -27.85 -10.85
C ILE A 139 -4.97 -28.84 -11.94
N ASP A 140 -5.59 -30.02 -12.01
CA ASP A 140 -5.26 -31.02 -13.03
C ASP A 140 -5.48 -30.48 -14.46
N GLY A 141 -4.56 -30.82 -15.36
CA GLY A 141 -4.55 -30.32 -16.73
C GLY A 141 -4.15 -28.85 -16.91
N ILE A 142 -3.83 -28.11 -15.83
CA ILE A 142 -3.39 -26.71 -15.94
C ILE A 142 -1.86 -26.64 -16.05
N GLY A 143 -1.37 -26.31 -17.24
CA GLY A 143 0.07 -26.29 -17.55
C GLY A 143 0.92 -25.44 -16.60
N ASN A 144 0.44 -24.24 -16.23
CA ASN A 144 1.13 -23.33 -15.32
C ASN A 144 1.27 -23.86 -13.88
N LEU A 145 0.47 -24.84 -13.48
CA LEU A 145 0.44 -25.43 -12.14
C LEU A 145 1.08 -26.82 -12.08
N ARG A 146 1.66 -27.29 -13.19
CA ARG A 146 2.28 -28.63 -13.28
C ARG A 146 3.33 -28.87 -12.19
N MET A 147 4.12 -27.85 -11.86
CA MET A 147 5.14 -27.91 -10.80
C MET A 147 4.53 -28.02 -9.39
N GLY A 148 3.31 -27.52 -9.20
CA GLY A 148 2.55 -27.57 -7.95
C GLY A 148 1.60 -28.75 -7.86
N PHE A 149 1.54 -29.64 -8.85
CA PHE A 149 0.56 -30.75 -8.90
C PHE A 149 0.81 -31.85 -7.87
N TRP A 150 2.08 -32.12 -7.55
CA TRP A 150 2.45 -33.21 -6.65
C TRP A 150 2.49 -32.81 -5.18
N ASN A 151 2.71 -31.53 -4.89
CA ASN A 151 2.86 -31.03 -3.53
C ASN A 151 2.08 -29.71 -3.36
N GLN A 152 1.00 -29.75 -2.58
CA GLN A 152 0.26 -28.58 -2.13
C GLN A 152 0.42 -28.48 -0.61
N GLN A 153 0.85 -27.33 -0.12
CA GLN A 153 1.07 -27.14 1.31
C GLN A 153 -0.07 -26.33 1.90
N MET A 154 -0.64 -26.80 3.00
CA MET A 154 -1.67 -26.08 3.73
C MET A 154 -1.05 -24.83 4.38
N VAL A 155 -1.70 -23.69 4.22
CA VAL A 155 -1.34 -22.44 4.91
C VAL A 155 -1.79 -22.56 6.37
N PRO A 156 -0.92 -22.28 7.35
CA PRO A 156 -1.31 -22.23 8.75
C PRO A 156 -2.43 -21.20 8.97
N ILE A 157 -3.41 -21.51 9.83
CA ILE A 157 -4.58 -20.63 10.10
C ILE A 157 -4.15 -19.20 10.48
N LYS A 158 -3.05 -19.08 11.24
CA LYS A 158 -2.49 -17.79 11.67
C LYS A 158 -1.97 -16.92 10.51
N GLU A 159 -1.63 -17.51 9.37
CA GLU A 159 -1.05 -16.83 8.21
C GLU A 159 -2.09 -16.58 7.10
N MET A 160 -3.32 -17.10 7.24
CA MET A 160 -4.37 -16.95 6.22
C MET A 160 -4.73 -15.48 5.97
N THR A 161 -4.77 -14.66 7.03
CA THR A 161 -5.07 -13.23 6.92
C THR A 161 -3.92 -12.46 6.25
N ASP A 162 -2.67 -12.87 6.47
CA ASP A 162 -1.51 -12.23 5.85
C ASP A 162 -1.48 -12.41 4.33
N VAL A 163 -2.01 -13.53 3.81
CA VAL A 163 -2.16 -13.73 2.35
C VAL A 163 -3.04 -12.67 1.70
N LEU A 164 -4.07 -12.21 2.41
CA LEU A 164 -5.02 -11.21 1.93
C LEU A 164 -4.59 -9.77 2.26
N LYS A 165 -3.48 -9.60 2.97
CA LYS A 165 -2.99 -8.28 3.38
C LYS A 165 -2.54 -7.49 2.15
N VAL A 166 -3.26 -6.42 1.87
CA VAL A 166 -2.84 -5.44 0.87
C VAL A 166 -1.82 -4.52 1.50
N VAL A 167 -0.54 -4.80 1.28
CA VAL A 167 0.52 -3.84 1.56
C VAL A 167 0.46 -2.79 0.46
N LYS A 168 -0.20 -1.66 0.73
CA LYS A 168 0.05 -0.46 -0.06
C LYS A 168 1.49 -0.08 0.24
N GLU A 169 2.38 -0.24 -0.74
CA GLU A 169 3.68 0.43 -0.71
C GLU A 169 3.42 1.93 -0.77
N VAL A 170 3.17 2.53 0.39
CA VAL A 170 3.11 3.98 0.53
C VAL A 170 4.55 4.45 0.46
N THR A 171 5.07 4.64 -0.75
CA THR A 171 6.32 5.35 -0.93
C THR A 171 6.09 6.78 -0.44
N ASN A 172 6.52 7.08 0.79
CA ASN A 172 6.48 8.43 1.36
C ASN A 172 7.46 9.33 0.59
N LEU A 173 7.02 9.80 -0.57
CA LEU A 173 7.79 10.70 -1.41
C LEU A 173 7.75 12.10 -0.79
N LYS A 174 8.92 12.60 -0.39
CA LYS A 174 9.03 13.95 0.18
C LYS A 174 9.23 14.98 -0.93
N PRO A 175 8.66 16.20 -0.81
CA PRO A 175 9.10 17.32 -1.63
C PRO A 175 10.62 17.49 -1.59
N LYS A 176 11.20 17.96 -2.68
CA LYS A 176 12.65 18.10 -2.93
C LYS A 176 13.45 16.80 -3.03
N SER A 177 12.83 15.64 -2.85
CA SER A 177 13.46 14.35 -3.15
C SER A 177 13.69 14.17 -4.66
N TRP A 178 14.53 13.19 -5.00
CA TRP A 178 14.92 12.91 -6.39
C TRP A 178 14.27 11.65 -6.90
N VAL A 179 13.79 11.70 -8.13
CA VAL A 179 13.16 10.57 -8.82
C VAL A 179 13.72 10.43 -10.23
N ARG A 180 13.59 9.25 -10.83
CA ARG A 180 13.87 9.03 -12.26
C ARG A 180 12.61 8.66 -13.02
N LEU A 181 12.45 9.16 -14.24
CA LEU A 181 11.30 8.80 -15.06
C LEU A 181 11.49 7.42 -15.72
N LYS A 182 10.47 6.56 -15.66
CA LYS A 182 10.50 5.19 -16.19
C LYS A 182 10.29 5.13 -17.71
N ARG A 183 9.56 6.08 -18.28
CA ARG A 183 9.03 6.01 -19.66
C ARG A 183 8.99 7.39 -20.33
N GLY A 184 8.83 7.40 -21.66
CA GLY A 184 8.65 8.62 -22.45
C GLY A 184 9.96 9.33 -22.85
N LEU A 185 9.84 10.59 -23.28
CA LEU A 185 10.96 11.42 -23.76
C LEU A 185 12.08 11.59 -22.71
N TYR A 186 11.68 11.60 -21.45
CA TYR A 186 12.53 11.85 -20.29
C TYR A 186 12.96 10.56 -19.59
N LYS A 187 12.81 9.39 -20.22
CA LYS A 187 13.21 8.11 -19.63
C LYS A 187 14.67 8.16 -19.10
N ASP A 188 14.86 7.69 -17.88
CA ASP A 188 16.13 7.67 -17.13
C ASP A 188 16.65 9.05 -16.69
N ASP A 189 15.96 10.16 -17.02
CA ASP A 189 16.35 11.48 -16.53
C ASP A 189 16.01 11.63 -15.05
N ILE A 190 16.89 12.34 -14.34
CA ILE A 190 16.65 12.77 -12.97
C ILE A 190 15.68 13.95 -12.96
N ALA A 191 14.79 13.96 -11.98
CA ALA A 191 13.90 15.07 -11.70
C ALA A 191 13.77 15.26 -10.18
N GLN A 192 13.55 16.50 -9.76
CA GLN A 192 13.29 16.83 -8.38
C GLN A 192 11.78 16.92 -8.16
N VAL A 193 11.29 16.31 -7.09
CA VAL A 193 9.89 16.40 -6.69
C VAL A 193 9.63 17.82 -6.20
N ASP A 194 8.73 18.52 -6.86
CA ASP A 194 8.34 19.86 -6.46
C ASP A 194 7.17 19.82 -5.48
N TYR A 195 6.12 19.09 -5.88
CA TYR A 195 4.90 18.93 -5.10
C TYR A 195 4.35 17.51 -5.26
N VAL A 196 3.80 16.98 -4.17
CA VAL A 196 3.13 15.68 -4.15
C VAL A 196 1.66 15.95 -3.84
N GLU A 197 0.77 15.50 -4.72
CA GLU A 197 -0.66 15.66 -4.52
C GLU A 197 -1.11 14.84 -3.30
N PRO A 198 -2.02 15.34 -2.43
CA PRO A 198 -2.48 14.61 -1.25
C PRO A 198 -3.10 13.24 -1.58
N SER A 199 -3.70 13.11 -2.77
CA SER A 199 -4.25 11.84 -3.29
C SER A 199 -3.17 10.81 -3.66
N GLN A 200 -1.89 11.21 -3.72
CA GLN A 200 -0.72 10.42 -4.13
C GLN A 200 -0.82 9.80 -5.54
N ASN A 201 -1.77 10.24 -6.36
CA ASN A 201 -1.92 9.75 -7.73
C ASN A 201 -0.95 10.46 -8.68
N THR A 202 -0.80 11.77 -8.50
CA THR A 202 0.07 12.61 -9.33
C THR A 202 1.12 13.34 -8.51
N ILE A 203 2.26 13.60 -9.16
CA ILE A 203 3.39 14.35 -8.61
C ILE A 203 3.82 15.41 -9.61
N SER A 204 4.12 16.61 -9.14
CA SER A 204 4.73 17.67 -9.94
C SER A 204 6.24 17.55 -9.85
N LEU A 205 6.91 17.51 -11.01
CA LEU A 205 8.35 17.36 -11.11
C LEU A 205 8.98 18.61 -11.70
N LYS A 206 10.07 19.07 -11.07
CA LYS A 206 11.05 20.02 -11.62
C LYS A 206 12.10 19.23 -12.40
N MET A 207 12.27 19.53 -13.67
CA MET A 207 13.21 18.82 -14.55
C MET A 207 13.82 19.73 -15.62
N ILE A 208 14.86 19.25 -16.30
CA ILE A 208 15.48 19.97 -17.41
C ILE A 208 14.79 19.57 -18.72
N PRO A 209 14.26 20.52 -19.49
CA PRO A 209 13.51 20.19 -20.70
C PRO A 209 14.40 19.64 -21.82
N ARG A 210 13.76 18.92 -22.74
CA ARG A 210 14.38 18.35 -23.95
C ARG A 210 13.60 18.82 -25.18
N ILE A 211 13.88 20.05 -25.61
CA ILE A 211 13.16 20.69 -26.72
C ILE A 211 13.97 20.54 -28.02
N ASP A 212 13.29 20.14 -29.08
CA ASP A 212 13.87 20.04 -30.42
C ASP A 212 13.73 21.39 -31.13
N LEU A 213 14.80 22.19 -31.09
CA LEU A 213 14.82 23.52 -31.69
C LEU A 213 14.75 23.48 -33.22
N ASP A 214 15.27 22.41 -33.84
CA ASP A 214 15.25 22.25 -35.31
C ASP A 214 13.82 22.04 -35.82
N ARG A 215 12.98 21.36 -35.01
CA ARG A 215 11.55 21.22 -35.29
C ARG A 215 10.83 22.56 -35.35
N ILE A 216 11.13 23.44 -34.39
CA ILE A 216 10.52 24.77 -34.29
C ILE A 216 10.96 25.62 -35.48
N LYS A 217 12.27 25.64 -35.77
CA LYS A 217 12.85 26.36 -36.91
C LYS A 217 12.23 25.93 -38.24
N ALA A 218 12.00 24.63 -38.43
CA ALA A 218 11.40 24.08 -39.63
C ALA A 218 9.87 24.28 -39.72
N ARG A 219 9.25 24.93 -38.72
CA ARG A 219 7.79 25.10 -38.57
C ARG A 219 7.02 23.78 -38.78
N MET A 220 7.64 22.67 -38.38
CA MET A 220 7.05 21.35 -38.59
C MET A 220 5.91 21.14 -37.60
N SER A 221 4.73 20.80 -38.12
CA SER A 221 3.63 20.33 -37.27
C SER A 221 4.06 19.09 -36.49
N MET A 222 3.52 18.95 -35.27
CA MET A 222 3.76 17.77 -34.44
C MET A 222 3.48 16.47 -35.21
N LYS A 223 2.40 16.47 -36.03
CA LYS A 223 1.98 15.34 -36.88
C LYS A 223 3.02 14.98 -37.95
N ASP A 224 3.59 15.97 -38.61
CA ASP A 224 4.59 15.78 -39.68
C ASP A 224 5.95 15.34 -39.12
N TRP A 225 6.29 15.82 -37.91
CA TRP A 225 7.46 15.35 -37.18
C TRP A 225 7.33 13.88 -36.75
N PHE A 226 6.15 13.46 -36.27
CA PHE A 226 5.88 12.05 -35.99
C PHE A 226 5.99 11.18 -37.25
N ALA A 227 5.56 11.68 -38.41
CA ALA A 227 5.63 10.96 -39.69
C ALA A 227 7.06 10.83 -40.24
N LYS A 228 7.94 11.81 -40.04
CA LYS A 228 9.36 11.78 -40.47
C LYS A 228 10.27 10.93 -39.58
N ARG A 229 9.75 10.29 -38.54
CA ARG A 229 10.52 9.70 -37.43
C ARG A 229 11.16 8.34 -37.77
N LYS A 230 12.05 8.31 -38.77
CA LYS A 230 12.92 7.13 -39.03
C LYS A 230 14.21 7.10 -38.20
N LYS A 231 14.55 8.17 -37.47
CA LYS A 231 15.66 8.20 -36.50
C LYS A 231 15.29 9.14 -35.35
N PHE A 232 14.67 8.61 -34.30
CA PHE A 232 14.39 9.40 -33.11
C PHE A 232 15.70 9.75 -32.39
N LYS A 233 16.31 10.89 -32.72
CA LYS A 233 17.41 11.43 -31.92
C LYS A 233 16.80 12.12 -30.71
N ARG A 234 17.01 11.55 -29.53
CA ARG A 234 16.57 12.16 -28.25
C ARG A 234 17.21 13.56 -28.13
N PRO A 235 16.44 14.65 -28.04
CA PRO A 235 16.99 15.99 -27.87
C PRO A 235 17.82 16.08 -26.58
N THR A 236 18.90 16.86 -26.60
CA THR A 236 19.77 17.06 -25.43
C THR A 236 19.04 17.86 -24.34
N GLN A 237 19.35 17.60 -23.08
CA GLN A 237 18.90 18.43 -21.96
C GLN A 237 19.49 19.83 -22.08
N ARG A 238 18.62 20.85 -22.08
CA ARG A 238 18.99 22.26 -22.06
C ARG A 238 17.93 23.02 -21.28
N LEU A 239 18.34 24.06 -20.57
CA LEU A 239 17.39 24.98 -19.94
C LEU A 239 16.55 25.66 -21.02
N PHE A 240 15.28 25.92 -20.69
CA PHE A 240 14.38 26.64 -21.56
C PHE A 240 14.82 28.10 -21.69
N ASP A 241 15.02 28.52 -22.94
CA ASP A 241 15.39 29.88 -23.32
C ASP A 241 14.25 30.45 -24.17
N ALA A 242 13.51 31.39 -23.58
CA ALA A 242 12.31 31.94 -24.18
C ALA A 242 12.63 32.83 -25.39
N GLU A 243 13.75 33.55 -25.36
CA GLU A 243 14.16 34.42 -26.46
C GLU A 243 14.55 33.60 -27.68
N LYS A 244 15.31 32.53 -27.47
CA LYS A 244 15.67 31.61 -28.54
C LYS A 244 14.45 30.95 -29.16
N ILE A 245 13.48 30.51 -28.35
CA ILE A 245 12.24 29.91 -28.87
C ILE A 245 11.44 30.92 -29.69
N ARG A 246 11.29 32.16 -29.20
CA ARG A 246 10.62 33.24 -29.94
C ARG A 246 11.32 33.57 -31.25
N SER A 247 12.66 33.63 -31.26
CA SER A 247 13.44 33.92 -32.48
C SER A 247 13.25 32.85 -33.57
N LEU A 248 12.98 31.61 -33.18
CA LEU A 248 12.69 30.50 -34.08
C LEU A 248 11.22 30.45 -34.52
N GLY A 249 10.39 31.38 -34.04
CA GLY A 249 8.96 31.46 -34.36
C GLY A 249 8.05 30.62 -33.45
N GLY A 250 8.54 30.20 -32.28
CA GLY A 250 7.71 29.58 -31.25
C GLY A 250 6.90 30.62 -30.47
N ASP A 251 5.64 30.30 -30.19
CA ASP A 251 4.78 31.15 -29.38
C ASP A 251 4.93 30.83 -27.89
N VAL A 252 5.32 31.84 -27.09
CA VAL A 252 5.57 31.70 -25.66
C VAL A 252 4.68 32.69 -24.92
N SER A 253 3.70 32.17 -24.18
CA SER A 253 2.83 32.97 -23.33
C SER A 253 3.33 32.98 -21.88
N HIS A 254 2.77 33.86 -21.06
CA HIS A 254 3.10 34.00 -19.64
C HIS A 254 1.89 33.67 -18.78
N ASP A 255 2.11 32.94 -17.69
CA ASP A 255 1.12 32.61 -16.66
C ASP A 255 1.78 32.86 -15.28
N GLY A 256 1.64 34.09 -14.79
CA GLY A 256 2.31 34.57 -13.59
C GLY A 256 3.83 34.49 -13.70
N ASP A 257 4.47 33.70 -12.83
CA ASP A 257 5.92 33.48 -12.82
C ASP A 257 6.39 32.43 -13.83
N PHE A 258 5.47 31.75 -14.51
CA PHE A 258 5.78 30.71 -15.48
C PHE A 258 5.64 31.21 -16.92
N MET A 259 6.48 30.67 -17.80
CA MET A 259 6.34 30.77 -19.24
C MET A 259 5.68 29.49 -19.75
N ILE A 260 4.73 29.62 -20.66
CA ILE A 260 4.03 28.49 -21.27
C ILE A 260 4.49 28.34 -22.71
N PHE A 261 4.93 27.13 -23.05
CA PHE A 261 5.24 26.73 -24.41
C PHE A 261 4.76 25.30 -24.64
N GLU A 262 3.97 25.09 -25.69
CA GLU A 262 3.38 23.78 -26.05
C GLU A 262 2.65 23.09 -24.88
N ALA A 263 1.82 23.84 -24.15
CA ALA A 263 1.08 23.39 -22.97
C ALA A 263 1.96 22.86 -21.80
N ASN A 264 3.25 23.20 -21.80
CA ASN A 264 4.16 22.91 -20.70
C ASN A 264 4.55 24.21 -19.98
N ARG A 265 4.75 24.12 -18.66
CA ARG A 265 5.10 25.25 -17.80
C ARG A 265 6.61 25.28 -17.54
N TYR A 266 7.24 26.41 -17.81
CA TYR A 266 8.66 26.62 -17.62
C TYR A 266 8.89 27.75 -16.63
N SER A 267 9.81 27.57 -15.68
CA SER A 267 10.22 28.62 -14.76
C SER A 267 11.07 29.67 -15.49
N ARG A 268 11.19 30.87 -14.91
CA ARG A 268 12.14 31.91 -15.36
C ARG A 268 13.58 31.40 -15.49
N LYS A 269 13.97 30.44 -14.64
CA LYS A 269 15.29 29.77 -14.68
C LYS A 269 15.39 28.66 -15.75
N GLY A 270 14.36 28.49 -16.58
CA GLY A 270 14.35 27.53 -17.68
C GLY A 270 14.03 26.07 -17.31
N PHE A 271 13.71 25.77 -16.04
CA PHE A 271 13.27 24.43 -15.63
C PHE A 271 11.82 24.14 -16.04
N LEU A 272 11.53 22.91 -16.43
CA LEU A 272 10.19 22.42 -16.73
C LEU A 272 9.51 21.93 -15.45
N PHE A 273 8.26 22.36 -15.25
CA PHE A 273 7.35 21.88 -14.21
C PHE A 273 6.22 21.13 -14.88
N LYS A 274 6.12 19.83 -14.60
CA LYS A 274 5.12 18.96 -15.23
C LYS A 274 4.64 17.88 -14.28
N SER A 275 3.33 17.65 -14.30
CA SER A 275 2.70 16.58 -13.52
C SER A 275 2.86 15.22 -14.20
N PHE A 276 3.23 14.22 -13.41
CA PHE A 276 3.33 12.82 -13.82
C PHE A 276 2.56 11.93 -12.83
N ALA A 277 2.09 10.78 -13.32
CA ALA A 277 1.55 9.75 -12.43
C ALA A 277 2.67 9.14 -11.57
N MET A 278 2.38 8.80 -10.32
CA MET A 278 3.37 8.16 -9.42
C MET A 278 3.93 6.86 -10.01
N SER A 279 3.10 6.09 -10.74
CA SER A 279 3.51 4.86 -11.42
C SER A 279 4.54 5.07 -12.55
N ALA A 280 4.67 6.30 -13.07
CA ALA A 280 5.59 6.66 -14.14
C ALA A 280 7.02 6.98 -13.66
N VAL A 281 7.26 7.01 -12.35
CA VAL A 281 8.56 7.34 -11.75
C VAL A 281 9.15 6.20 -10.92
N ILE A 282 10.47 6.19 -10.81
CA ILE A 282 11.26 5.40 -9.88
C ILE A 282 11.56 6.30 -8.68
N THR A 283 11.13 5.89 -7.50
CA THR A 283 11.32 6.60 -6.23
C THR A 283 12.42 5.96 -5.38
N GLU A 284 12.55 4.63 -5.44
CA GLU A 284 13.51 3.88 -4.63
C GLU A 284 14.92 3.87 -5.23
N GLY A 285 15.92 4.00 -4.36
CA GLY A 285 17.34 3.84 -4.74
C GLY A 285 17.88 4.95 -5.64
N VAL A 286 17.12 6.02 -5.90
CA VAL A 286 17.55 7.12 -6.76
C VAL A 286 18.53 8.02 -6.01
N LYS A 287 19.81 7.94 -6.37
CA LYS A 287 20.86 8.87 -5.93
C LYS A 287 21.31 9.70 -7.14
N PRO A 288 21.19 11.04 -7.11
CA PRO A 288 21.75 11.90 -8.15
C PRO A 288 23.27 11.75 -8.21
N THR A 289 23.80 11.82 -9.42
CA THR A 289 25.25 11.98 -9.63
C THR A 289 25.67 13.43 -9.42
N LEU A 290 26.95 13.69 -9.15
CA LEU A 290 27.48 15.06 -9.01
C LEU A 290 27.15 15.92 -10.24
N SER A 291 27.37 15.38 -11.44
CA SER A 291 27.04 16.05 -12.71
C SER A 291 25.55 16.34 -12.91
N GLU A 292 24.67 15.59 -12.22
CA GLU A 292 23.23 15.85 -12.22
C GLU A 292 22.88 16.93 -11.21
N LEU A 293 23.51 16.94 -10.03
CA LEU A 293 23.31 17.99 -9.02
C LEU A 293 23.74 19.36 -9.55
N GLU A 294 24.91 19.45 -10.18
CA GLU A 294 25.43 20.70 -10.78
C GLU A 294 24.46 21.33 -11.79
N LYS A 295 23.65 20.52 -12.50
CA LYS A 295 22.67 21.02 -13.47
C LYS A 295 21.40 21.58 -12.83
N PHE A 296 21.17 21.27 -11.56
CA PHE A 296 20.03 21.72 -10.78
C PHE A 296 20.41 22.78 -9.75
N GLU A 297 21.71 22.92 -9.46
CA GLU A 297 22.25 24.06 -8.74
C GLU A 297 22.07 25.33 -9.57
N ASP A 298 21.65 26.39 -8.88
CA ASP A 298 21.53 27.71 -9.48
C ASP A 298 22.94 28.16 -9.87
N GLN A 299 23.25 28.20 -11.17
CA GLN A 299 24.35 29.05 -11.61
C GLN A 299 23.92 30.50 -11.38
N PRO A 300 24.62 31.27 -10.53
CA PRO A 300 24.39 32.71 -10.47
C PRO A 300 24.74 33.29 -11.84
N GLU A 301 23.79 34.00 -12.45
CA GLU A 301 24.04 34.74 -13.67
C GLU A 301 25.15 35.77 -13.40
N GLY A 302 26.27 35.65 -14.12
CA GLY A 302 27.31 36.68 -14.20
C GLY A 302 28.30 36.71 -13.03
N ILE A 303 29.30 35.84 -13.07
CA ILE A 303 30.62 36.17 -12.50
C ILE A 303 31.63 36.07 -13.63
N ASP A 304 32.18 37.22 -13.98
CA ASP A 304 33.26 37.38 -14.93
C ASP A 304 34.45 36.49 -14.52
N LEU A 305 34.96 35.70 -15.47
CA LEU A 305 35.90 34.61 -15.24
C LEU A 305 37.34 35.08 -14.94
N GLU A 306 37.54 36.37 -14.65
CA GLU A 306 38.86 36.98 -14.49
C GLU A 306 39.34 37.10 -13.04
N ALA A 307 38.51 36.81 -12.03
CA ALA A 307 38.87 37.01 -10.62
C ALA A 307 39.38 35.75 -9.87
N LEU A 308 39.51 34.59 -10.52
CA LEU A 308 39.96 33.34 -9.86
C LEU A 308 41.47 33.05 -10.01
N SER A 309 42.29 34.02 -10.43
CA SER A 309 43.75 33.82 -10.54
C SER A 309 44.53 33.98 -9.23
N LYS A 310 43.89 34.29 -8.09
CA LYS A 310 44.61 34.47 -6.82
C LYS A 310 43.85 33.96 -5.61
N VAL A 311 43.83 32.64 -5.41
CA VAL A 311 43.74 32.07 -4.06
C VAL A 311 44.80 30.99 -3.93
N HIS A 312 45.86 31.31 -3.21
CA HIS A 312 46.90 30.39 -2.77
C HIS A 312 46.24 29.21 -2.03
N TYR A 313 46.36 28.00 -2.58
CA TYR A 313 46.07 26.78 -1.84
C TYR A 313 47.20 26.52 -0.84
N ASN A 314 46.97 26.81 0.43
CA ASN A 314 47.74 26.21 1.52
C ASN A 314 47.30 24.75 1.66
N PHE A 315 48.05 23.84 1.01
CA PHE A 315 47.94 22.41 1.23
C PHE A 315 48.51 22.05 2.61
N CYS A 316 47.65 21.62 3.53
CA CYS A 316 48.10 20.94 4.74
C CYS A 316 48.16 19.44 4.44
N ILE A 317 49.36 18.93 4.17
CA ILE A 317 49.63 17.50 3.99
C ILE A 317 49.83 16.90 5.39
N LEU A 318 48.84 16.15 5.90
CA LEU A 318 49.05 15.26 7.04
C LEU A 318 49.80 14.02 6.55
N SER A 319 51.07 13.91 6.95
CA SER A 319 51.87 12.71 6.76
C SER A 319 51.50 11.67 7.82
N ILE A 320 51.08 10.48 7.39
CA ILE A 320 50.97 9.29 8.22
C ILE A 320 52.35 8.63 8.22
N HIS A 321 53.00 8.53 9.39
CA HIS A 321 54.16 7.67 9.58
C HIS A 321 53.70 6.28 10.01
N PHE A 322 54.37 5.26 9.45
CA PHE A 322 54.25 3.84 9.80
C PHE A 322 54.75 3.55 11.21
#